data_AF-A0A1I0AHY6-F1
#
_entry.id   AF-A0A1I0AHY6-F1
#
_cell.length_a   1.000
_cell.length_b   1.000
_cell.length_c   1.000
_cell.angle_alpha   90.00
_cell.angle_beta   90.00
_cell.angle_gamma   90.00
#
_symmetry.space_group_name_H-M   'P 1'
#
loop_
_entity.id
_entity.type
_entity.pdbx_description
1 polymer ?
#
loop_
_entity_poly.entity_id
_entity_poly.type
_entity_poly.pdbx_seq_one_letter_code
_entity_poly.pdbx_strand_id
1 'polypeptide(L)' 'MFLKKDKRPNGRIYLSIVESYRDPQTKKPKQRKVKSLGFLDELEKEYDDPIAHFSLVAK' A
#
# COMPACT_ATOMS: atom_id res chain seq x y z
N MET A 1 -5.80 0.24 7.94
CA MET A 1 -5.27 -0.26 6.64
C MET A 1 -3.75 -0.42 6.77
N PHE A 2 -3.00 -0.88 5.76
CA PHE A 2 -1.53 -0.90 5.84
C PHE A 2 -0.87 -0.67 4.47
N LEU A 3 0.35 -0.11 4.50
CA LEU A 3 1.16 0.10 3.31
C LEU A 3 1.86 -1.20 2.91
N LYS A 4 1.49 -1.74 1.75
CA LYS A 4 2.16 -2.86 1.11
C LYS A 4 3.25 -2.35 0.17
N LYS A 5 4.44 -2.93 0.29
CA LYS A 5 5.60 -2.67 -0.57
C LYS A 5 5.84 -3.93 -1.41
N ASP A 6 5.53 -3.88 -2.69
CA ASP A 6 5.78 -4.97 -3.62
C ASP A 6 7.04 -4.66 -4.43
N LYS A 7 8.09 -5.46 -4.26
CA LYS A 7 9.31 -5.35 -5.07
C LYS A 7 9.05 -6.03 -6.42
N ARG A 8 9.11 -5.25 -7.50
CA ARG A 8 9.02 -5.81 -8.86
C ARG A 8 10.38 -6.33 -9.33
N PRO A 9 10.43 -7.30 -10.26
CA PRO A 9 11.68 -7.85 -10.80
C PRO A 9 12.56 -6.79 -11.48
N ASN A 10 11.99 -5.65 -11.84
CA ASN A 10 12.64 -4.50 -12.45
C ASN A 10 13.45 -3.65 -11.44
N GLY A 11 13.56 -4.07 -10.18
CA GLY A 11 14.19 -3.30 -9.10
C GLY A 11 13.32 -2.19 -8.50
N ARG A 12 12.18 -1.86 -9.12
CA ARG A 12 11.27 -0.81 -8.66
C ARG A 12 10.39 -1.30 -7.51
N ILE A 13 10.21 -0.45 -6.50
CA ILE A 13 9.30 -0.70 -5.36
C ILE A 13 7.95 -0.09 -5.69
N TYR A 14 6.90 -0.91 -5.68
CA TYR A 14 5.52 -0.46 -5.87
C TYR A 14 4.83 -0.32 -4.51
N LEU A 15 4.29 0.86 -4.23
CA LEU A 15 3.53 1.15 -3.03
C LEU A 15 2.04 1.00 -3.29
N SER A 16 1.35 0.28 -2.40
CA SER A 16 -0.11 0.12 -2.43
C SER A 16 -0.66 0.10 -1.02
N ILE A 17 -1.78 0.79 -0.80
CA ILE A 17 -2.52 0.73 0.45
C ILE A 17 -3.51 -0.42 0.35
N VAL A 18 -3.39 -1.34 1.29
CA VAL A 18 -4.21 -2.54 1.37
C VAL A 18 -4.92 -2.55 2.71
N GLU A 19 -6.19 -2.89 2.69
CA GLU A 19 -6.97 -3.10 3.89
C GLU A 19 -7.20 -4.58 4.09
N SER A 20 -6.87 -5.08 5.28
CA SER A 20 -7.35 -6.38 5.74
C SER A 20 -8.76 -6.22 6.30
N TYR A 21 -9.73 -6.87 5.68
CA TYR A 21 -11.10 -6.92 6.17
C TYR A 21 -11.49 -8.37 6.43
N ARG A 22 -12.39 -8.59 7.39
CA ARG A 22 -12.92 -9.92 7.66
C ARG A 22 -14.20 -10.09 6.86
N ASP A 23 -14.20 -11.08 5.98
CA ASP A 23 -15.36 -11.37 5.16
C ASP A 23 -16.51 -11.85 6.06
N PRO A 24 -17.68 -11.18 6.07
CA PRO A 24 -18.76 -11.48 7.01
C PRO A 24 -19.39 -12.85 6.75
N GLN A 25 -19.33 -13.36 5.52
CA GLN A 25 -19.91 -14.66 5.17
C GLN A 25 -18.95 -15.81 5.48
N THR A 26 -17.67 -15.68 5.07
CA THR A 26 -16.70 -16.77 5.22
C THR A 26 -15.87 -16.69 6.50
N LYS A 27 -15.97 -15.59 7.26
CA LYS A 27 -15.16 -15.24 8.46
C LYS A 27 -13.64 -15.28 8.24
N LYS A 28 -13.18 -15.44 6.99
CA LYS A 28 -11.77 -15.49 6.63
C LYS A 28 -11.19 -14.08 6.49
N PRO A 29 -9.92 -13.88 6.88
CA PRO A 29 -9.23 -12.62 6.61
C PRO A 29 -9.01 -12.50 5.09
N LYS A 30 -9.50 -11.42 4.50
CA LYS A 30 -9.26 -11.05 3.11
C LYS A 30 -8.52 -9.73 3.06
N GLN A 31 -7.81 -9.52 1.96
CA GLN A 31 -7.11 -8.28 1.69
C GLN A 31 -7.77 -7.61 0.49
N ARG A 32 -8.15 -6.34 0.62
CA ARG A 32 -8.64 -5.50 -0.48
C ARG A 32 -7.63 -4.40 -0.74
N LYS A 33 -7.23 -4.21 -1.99
CA LYS A 33 -6.50 -3.01 -2.39
C LYS A 33 -7.44 -1.82 -2.28
N VAL A 34 -7.10 -0.87 -1.42
CA VAL A 34 -7.86 0.38 -1.25
C VAL A 34 -7.37 1.40 -2.26
N LYS A 35 -6.05 1.56 -2.38
CA LYS A 35 -5.44 2.55 -3.27
C LYS A 35 -4.10 2.06 -3.78
N SER A 36 -3.88 2.15 -5.08
CA SER A 36 -2.56 2.03 -5.68
C SER A 36 -1.91 3.39 -5.71
N LEU A 37 -0.72 3.52 -5.13
CA LEU A 37 0.00 4.79 -5.05
C LEU A 37 0.89 4.99 -6.26
N GLY A 38 1.57 3.92 -6.69
CA GLY A 38 2.53 4.00 -7.78
C GLY A 38 3.90 3.47 -7.36
N PHE A 39 4.93 3.91 -8.06
CA PHE A 39 6.31 3.55 -7.73
C PHE A 39 6.86 4.46 -6.65
N LEU A 40 7.63 3.89 -5.72
CA LEU A 40 8.34 4.62 -4.68
C LEU A 40 9.24 5.71 -5.31
N ASP A 41 9.94 5.40 -6.40
CA ASP A 41 10.83 6.33 -7.11
C ASP A 41 10.13 7.61 -7.59
N GLU A 42 8.83 7.54 -7.87
CA GLU A 42 8.02 8.68 -8.32
C GLU A 42 7.50 9.46 -7.11
N LEU A 43 7.06 8.73 -6.08
CA LEU A 43 6.57 9.31 -4.84
C LEU A 43 7.67 10.01 -4.04
N GLU A 44 8.91 9.51 -4.08
CA GLU A 44 10.08 10.16 -3.46
C GLU A 44 10.47 11.48 -4.14
N LYS A 45 10.00 11.74 -5.37
CA LYS A 45 10.23 13.02 -6.05
C LYS A 45 9.20 14.08 -5.69
N GLU A 46 7.98 13.65 -5.38
CA GLU A 46 6.86 14.54 -5.05
C GLU A 46 6.69 14.75 -3.55
N TYR A 47 7.11 13.78 -2.74
CA TYR A 47 6.97 13.78 -1.29
C TYR A 47 8.32 13.46 -0.65
N ASP A 48 8.73 14.24 0.35
CA ASP A 48 9.94 13.95 1.14
C ASP A 48 9.86 12.61 1.89
N ASP A 49 8.66 12.24 2.38
CA ASP A 49 8.43 10.98 3.11
C ASP A 49 7.12 10.29 2.66
N PRO A 50 7.10 9.68 1.46
CA PRO A 50 5.90 9.03 0.95
C PRO A 50 5.46 7.87 1.85
N ILE A 51 6.41 7.15 2.45
CA ILE A 51 6.12 6.07 3.38
C ILE A 51 5.40 6.60 4.63
N ALA A 52 5.84 7.72 5.20
CA ALA A 52 5.22 8.27 6.41
C ALA A 52 3.84 8.86 6.08
N HIS A 53 3.71 9.57 4.96
CA HIS A 53 2.46 10.16 4.51
C HIS A 53 1.40 9.06 4.27
N PHE A 54 1.74 8.00 3.55
CA PHE A 54 0.81 6.89 3.30
C PHE A 54 0.61 5.98 4.51
N SER A 55 1.56 5.90 5.44
CA SER A 55 1.37 5.21 6.72
C SER A 55 0.33 5.95 7.59
N LEU A 56 0.36 7.28 7.60
CA LEU A 56 -0.64 8.13 8.26
C LEU A 56 -2.02 7.99 7.62
N VAL A 57 -2.08 8.02 6.29
CA VAL A 57 -3.34 7.84 5.52
C VAL A 57 -3.90 6.42 5.66
N ALA A 58 -3.04 5.41 5.84
CA ALA A 58 -3.45 4.02 5.99
C ALA A 58 -3.96 3.68 7.40
N LYS A 59 -4.04 4.64 8.34
CA LYS A 59 -4.48 4.37 9.72
C LYS A 59 -5.98 4.09 9.80
#